data_AF-A0A915KBF7-F1
#
_entry.id   AF-A0A915KBF7-F1
#
_cell.length_a   1.000
_cell.length_b   1.000
_cell.length_c   1.000
_cell.angle_alpha   90.00
_cell.angle_beta   90.00
_cell.angle_gamma   90.00
#
_symmetry.space_group_name_H-M   'P 1'
#
loop_
_entity.id
_entity.type
_entity.pdbx_description
1 polymer ?
#
loop_
_entity_poly.entity_id
_entity_poly.type
_entity_poly.pdbx_seq_one_letter_code
_entity_poly.pdbx_strand_id
1 'polypeptide(L)'
;MLNHKARSPSAENPELTWNDEIRSKIQNSVKLIKHEIVDVQSKILDFQWVVRVPEDFKCLYEHGGQFSADFIQIGGVNLNLFVKNPSWVLRNPRKFASQLIETILHDFEKSANNDDKSDYQLKIMLSALIGLFENQPHLTEMMASQGYAQKVCGDLLNDDIRKIGCEMEILNLLQQIFKNEFERVFDI
;
A
#
# COMPACT_ATOMS: atom_id res chain seq x y z
N MET A 1 -26.90 16.54 -25.81
CA MET A 1 -27.21 15.14 -25.45
C MET A 1 -25.92 14.32 -25.51
N LEU A 2 -25.27 14.13 -24.37
CA LEU A 2 -24.28 13.06 -24.17
C LEU A 2 -24.65 12.40 -22.85
N ASN A 3 -25.18 11.18 -22.96
CA ASN A 3 -25.68 10.38 -21.85
C ASN A 3 -24.57 10.18 -20.81
N HIS A 4 -24.79 10.68 -19.59
CA HIS A 4 -24.16 10.15 -18.38
C HIS A 4 -24.68 8.73 -18.18
N LYS A 5 -24.19 7.80 -19.00
CA LYS A 5 -24.46 6.38 -18.83
C LYS A 5 -23.82 5.99 -17.50
N ALA A 6 -24.68 5.68 -16.54
CA ALA A 6 -24.34 5.08 -15.25
C ALA A 6 -23.14 4.14 -15.42
N ARG A 7 -21.99 4.54 -14.88
CA ARG A 7 -20.88 3.62 -14.73
C ARG A 7 -21.33 2.65 -13.65
N SER A 8 -21.47 1.39 -14.01
CA SER A 8 -21.82 0.28 -13.12
C SER A 8 -21.02 0.36 -11.81
N PRO A 9 -21.55 -0.13 -10.67
CA PRO A 9 -20.79 -0.16 -9.42
C PRO A 9 -19.47 -0.83 -9.74
N SER A 10 -18.40 -0.08 -9.57
CA SER A 10 -17.09 -0.36 -10.15
C SER A 10 -16.69 -1.79 -9.86
N ALA A 11 -16.16 -2.48 -10.87
CA ALA A 11 -15.26 -3.60 -10.63
C ALA A 11 -14.06 -3.05 -9.86
N GLU A 12 -14.20 -2.98 -8.54
CA GLU A 12 -13.14 -2.53 -7.65
C GLU A 12 -11.98 -3.52 -7.80
N ASN A 13 -10.80 -2.98 -8.07
CA ASN A 13 -9.57 -3.73 -8.22
C ASN A 13 -8.52 -2.98 -7.38
N PRO A 14 -7.79 -3.67 -6.48
CA PRO A 14 -6.87 -3.02 -5.56
C PRO A 14 -5.70 -2.36 -6.31
N GLU A 15 -5.36 -2.86 -7.50
CA GLU A 15 -4.35 -2.30 -8.40
C GLU A 15 -4.89 -1.12 -9.24
N LEU A 16 -6.22 -0.93 -9.27
CA LEU A 16 -6.89 0.13 -10.03
C LEU A 16 -7.86 0.91 -9.14
N THR A 17 -7.29 1.71 -8.24
CA THR A 17 -8.08 2.61 -7.38
C THR A 17 -8.28 3.94 -8.10
N TRP A 18 -9.44 4.16 -8.74
CA TRP A 18 -9.77 5.43 -9.43
C TRP A 18 -11.11 5.98 -8.95
N ASN A 19 -11.10 6.73 -7.86
CA ASN A 19 -12.32 7.31 -7.29
C ASN A 19 -12.49 8.80 -7.59
N ASP A 20 -13.62 9.36 -7.16
CA ASP A 20 -14.02 10.72 -7.47
C ASP A 20 -13.09 11.77 -6.85
N GLU A 21 -12.52 11.48 -5.68
CA GLU A 21 -11.56 12.35 -5.00
C GLU A 21 -10.25 12.44 -5.79
N ILE A 22 -9.66 11.30 -6.17
CA ILE A 22 -8.44 11.25 -7.00
C ILE A 22 -8.66 12.00 -8.31
N ARG A 23 -9.81 11.75 -8.95
CA ARG A 23 -10.17 12.40 -10.21
C ARG A 23 -10.27 13.90 -10.05
N SER A 24 -10.93 14.37 -9.00
CA SER A 24 -11.08 15.80 -8.71
C SER A 24 -9.71 16.46 -8.50
N LYS A 25 -8.81 15.83 -7.73
CA LYS A 25 -7.46 16.37 -7.49
C LYS A 25 -6.66 16.48 -8.79
N ILE A 26 -6.61 15.41 -9.59
CA ILE A 26 -5.91 15.41 -10.88
C ILE A 26 -6.52 16.45 -11.82
N GLN A 27 -7.85 16.55 -11.89
CA GLN A 27 -8.53 17.57 -12.69
C GLN A 27 -8.14 18.99 -12.28
N ASN A 28 -8.05 19.26 -10.98
CA ASN A 28 -7.66 20.57 -10.47
C ASN A 28 -6.19 20.88 -10.77
N SER A 29 -5.28 19.93 -10.57
CA SER A 29 -3.86 20.09 -10.94
C SER A 29 -3.68 20.33 -12.43
N VAL A 30 -4.37 19.58 -13.29
CA VAL A 30 -4.32 19.78 -14.75
C VAL A 30 -4.89 21.14 -15.14
N LYS A 31 -5.98 21.59 -14.50
CA LYS A 31 -6.53 22.93 -14.73
C LYS A 31 -5.52 24.03 -14.37
N LEU A 32 -4.83 23.88 -13.25
CA LEU A 32 -3.81 24.83 -12.80
C LEU A 32 -2.65 24.91 -13.81
N ILE A 33 -2.06 23.75 -14.16
CA ILE A 33 -0.97 23.65 -15.15
C ILE A 33 -1.41 24.24 -16.49
N LYS A 34 -2.64 23.93 -16.93
CA LYS A 34 -3.18 24.51 -18.17
C LYS A 34 -3.25 26.04 -18.10
N HIS A 35 -3.68 26.60 -16.99
CA HIS A 35 -3.79 28.04 -16.82
C HIS A 35 -2.42 28.71 -16.90
N GLU A 36 -1.43 28.18 -16.18
CA GLU A 36 -0.05 28.64 -16.22
C GLU A 36 0.54 28.60 -17.63
N ILE A 37 0.25 27.51 -18.36
CA ILE A 37 0.66 27.35 -19.75
C ILE A 37 0.06 28.46 -20.61
N VAL A 38 -1.25 28.64 -20.59
CA VAL A 38 -1.90 29.66 -21.42
C VAL A 38 -1.39 31.07 -21.08
N ASP A 39 -1.18 31.37 -19.81
CA ASP A 39 -0.72 32.68 -19.35
C ASP A 39 0.72 32.98 -19.81
N VAL A 40 1.62 31.99 -19.79
CA VAL A 40 3.00 32.15 -20.28
C VAL A 40 3.04 32.24 -21.81
N GLN A 41 2.24 31.43 -22.51
CA GLN A 41 2.20 31.43 -23.98
C GLN A 41 1.74 32.78 -24.52
N SER A 42 0.81 33.43 -23.83
CA SER A 42 0.32 34.75 -24.23
C SER A 42 1.39 35.85 -24.19
N LYS A 43 2.52 35.61 -23.51
CA LYS A 43 3.60 36.57 -23.28
C LYS A 43 4.87 36.26 -24.08
N ILE A 44 5.11 34.98 -24.42
CA ILE A 44 6.34 34.54 -25.09
C ILE A 44 5.98 33.57 -26.22
N LEU A 45 6.19 34.00 -27.47
CA LEU A 45 5.84 33.24 -28.68
C LEU A 45 6.72 32.01 -28.94
N ASP A 46 8.01 32.06 -28.54
CA ASP A 46 8.99 30.97 -28.71
C ASP A 46 9.22 30.14 -27.43
N PHE A 47 8.26 30.15 -26.50
CA PHE A 47 8.40 29.42 -25.25
C PHE A 47 8.37 27.89 -25.47
N GLN A 48 9.45 27.21 -25.09
CA GLN A 48 9.51 25.75 -25.10
C GLN A 48 8.91 25.19 -23.81
N TRP A 49 7.79 24.50 -23.93
CA TRP A 49 7.06 23.92 -22.81
C TRP A 49 7.88 22.85 -22.07
N VAL A 50 8.12 23.09 -20.79
CA VAL A 50 8.52 22.04 -19.84
C VAL A 50 7.39 21.88 -18.84
N VAL A 51 6.58 20.85 -19.00
CA VAL A 51 5.53 20.52 -18.04
C VAL A 51 6.21 20.03 -16.77
N ARG A 52 6.13 20.82 -15.70
CA ARG A 52 6.54 20.40 -14.37
C ARG A 52 5.29 20.08 -13.56
N VAL A 53 5.29 18.91 -12.94
CA VAL A 53 4.31 18.62 -11.89
C VAL A 53 4.64 19.53 -10.71
N PRO A 54 3.66 20.21 -10.09
CA PRO A 54 3.91 21.07 -8.92
C PRO A 54 4.71 20.33 -7.84
N GLU A 55 5.68 21.01 -7.22
CA GLU A 55 6.56 20.38 -6.21
C GLU A 55 5.79 19.93 -4.95
N ASP A 56 4.66 20.58 -4.67
CA ASP A 56 3.72 20.24 -3.60
C ASP A 56 2.70 19.16 -4.01
N PHE A 57 2.74 18.70 -5.27
CA PHE A 57 1.90 17.60 -5.72
C PHE A 57 2.33 16.29 -5.05
N LYS A 58 1.73 16.00 -3.91
CA LYS A 58 1.80 14.68 -3.29
C LYS A 58 0.80 13.75 -3.95
N CYS A 59 1.32 12.68 -4.55
CA CYS A 59 0.52 11.59 -5.08
C CYS A 59 -0.32 11.01 -3.93
N LEU A 60 -1.61 10.78 -4.17
CA LEU A 60 -2.57 10.33 -3.14
C LEU A 60 -2.27 8.93 -2.57
N TYR A 61 -1.27 8.27 -3.13
CA TYR A 61 -0.90 6.89 -2.89
C TYR A 61 0.36 6.72 -2.05
N GLU A 62 0.98 7.82 -1.63
CA GLU A 62 2.24 7.77 -0.91
C GLU A 62 2.00 7.33 0.54
N HIS A 63 2.65 6.22 0.94
CA HIS A 63 2.71 5.77 2.33
C HIS A 63 3.25 6.90 3.22
N GLY A 64 2.58 7.19 4.34
CA GLY A 64 2.90 8.35 5.19
C GLY A 64 2.39 9.71 4.68
N GLY A 65 1.60 9.74 3.59
CA GLY A 65 0.91 10.94 3.13
C GLY A 65 -0.19 11.40 4.09
N GLN A 66 -0.44 12.72 4.14
CA GLN A 66 -1.49 13.33 4.98
C GLN A 66 -2.94 13.01 4.55
N PHE A 67 -3.13 12.27 3.46
CA PHE A 67 -4.46 12.04 2.87
C PHE A 67 -5.03 10.67 3.27
N SER A 68 -6.37 10.65 3.40
CA SER A 68 -7.26 9.66 4.02
C SER A 68 -6.68 8.27 4.34
N ALA A 69 -7.00 7.77 5.53
CA ALA A 69 -6.76 6.39 5.99
C ALA A 69 -7.22 5.31 4.98
N ASP A 70 -8.10 5.67 4.04
CA ASP A 70 -8.63 4.81 2.99
C ASP A 70 -7.63 4.50 1.85
N PHE A 71 -6.52 5.23 1.73
CA PHE A 71 -5.55 5.08 0.63
C PHE A 71 -4.14 4.71 1.08
N ILE A 72 -4.04 3.54 1.71
CA ILE A 72 -2.73 2.94 1.97
C ILE A 72 -2.38 2.10 0.73
N GLN A 73 -1.44 2.57 -0.11
CA GLN A 73 -1.00 1.84 -1.30
C GLN A 73 0.44 1.37 -1.14
N ILE A 74 0.65 0.05 -1.22
CA ILE A 74 1.97 -0.55 -1.17
C ILE A 74 2.14 -1.47 -2.36
N GLY A 75 3.26 -1.34 -3.06
CA GLY A 75 3.56 -2.09 -4.28
C GLY A 75 2.52 -2.01 -5.38
N GLY A 76 1.76 -0.90 -5.43
CA GLY A 76 0.69 -0.69 -6.40
C GLY A 76 -0.66 -1.23 -5.96
N VAL A 77 -0.80 -1.78 -4.76
CA VAL A 77 -2.04 -2.40 -4.24
C VAL A 77 -2.62 -1.54 -3.12
N ASN A 78 -3.89 -1.13 -3.24
CA ASN A 78 -4.61 -0.49 -2.13
C ASN A 78 -4.95 -1.55 -1.07
N LEU A 79 -4.38 -1.38 0.13
CA LEU A 79 -4.49 -2.37 1.20
C LEU A 79 -5.90 -2.46 1.79
N ASN A 80 -6.60 -1.33 1.96
CA ASN A 80 -7.97 -1.35 2.50
C ASN A 80 -8.93 -2.12 1.61
N LEU A 81 -8.74 -2.01 0.29
CA LEU A 81 -9.47 -2.83 -0.67
C LEU A 81 -9.02 -4.28 -0.59
N PHE A 82 -7.71 -4.54 -0.58
CA PHE A 82 -7.17 -5.89 -0.59
C PHE A 82 -7.59 -6.71 0.63
N VAL A 83 -7.57 -6.13 1.83
CA VAL A 83 -7.99 -6.79 3.07
C VAL A 83 -9.47 -7.22 3.03
N LYS A 84 -10.33 -6.49 2.30
CA LYS A 84 -11.74 -6.90 2.10
C LYS A 84 -11.89 -8.15 1.24
N ASN A 85 -10.94 -8.41 0.34
CA ASN A 85 -10.94 -9.58 -0.53
C ASN A 85 -9.50 -10.01 -0.88
N PRO A 86 -8.82 -10.76 0.00
CA PRO A 86 -7.43 -11.16 -0.21
C PRO A 86 -7.26 -12.21 -1.32
N SER A 87 -8.36 -12.79 -1.84
CA SER A 87 -8.35 -13.72 -2.97
C SER A 87 -8.18 -13.03 -4.32
N TRP A 88 -7.99 -11.70 -4.36
CA TRP A 88 -7.70 -11.00 -5.60
C TRP A 88 -6.40 -11.48 -6.24
N VAL A 89 -6.47 -11.78 -7.53
CA VAL A 89 -5.31 -12.14 -8.34
C VAL A 89 -4.53 -10.88 -8.67
N LEU A 90 -3.40 -10.70 -7.99
CA LEU A 90 -2.46 -9.61 -8.24
C LEU A 90 -1.57 -9.92 -9.44
N ARG A 91 -1.16 -8.89 -10.17
CA ARG A 91 -0.27 -9.04 -11.33
C ARG A 91 1.14 -9.43 -10.92
N ASN A 92 1.61 -8.93 -9.79
CA ASN A 92 2.94 -9.21 -9.26
C ASN A 92 2.90 -9.40 -7.74
N PRO A 93 2.34 -10.52 -7.25
CA PRO A 93 2.15 -10.74 -5.82
C PRO A 93 3.48 -10.88 -5.06
N ARG A 94 4.55 -11.32 -5.75
CA ARG A 94 5.91 -11.36 -5.18
C ARG A 94 6.46 -9.97 -4.87
N LYS A 95 6.37 -9.06 -5.83
CA LYS A 95 6.78 -7.66 -5.63
C LYS A 95 5.96 -7.02 -4.51
N PHE A 96 4.65 -7.26 -4.52
CA PHE A 96 3.76 -6.77 -3.47
C PHE A 96 4.18 -7.27 -2.08
N ALA A 97 4.40 -8.58 -1.92
CA ALA A 97 4.85 -9.18 -0.66
C ALA A 97 6.16 -8.57 -0.14
N SER A 98 7.19 -8.50 -0.99
CA SER A 98 8.49 -7.93 -0.61
C SER A 98 8.38 -6.47 -0.16
N GLN A 99 7.66 -5.64 -0.92
CA GLN A 99 7.49 -4.22 -0.57
C GLN A 99 6.64 -4.04 0.70
N LEU A 100 5.64 -4.91 0.91
CA LEU A 100 4.82 -4.90 2.13
C LEU A 100 5.64 -5.23 3.36
N ILE A 101 6.45 -6.29 3.32
CA ILE A 101 7.33 -6.67 4.44
C ILE A 101 8.38 -5.61 4.70
N GLU A 102 9.03 -5.08 3.67
CA GLU A 102 10.04 -4.02 3.82
C GLU A 102 9.45 -2.77 4.47
N THR A 103 8.22 -2.40 4.10
CA THR A 103 7.52 -1.25 4.70
C THR A 103 7.13 -1.53 6.15
N ILE A 104 6.65 -2.74 6.46
CA ILE A 104 6.34 -3.17 7.84
C ILE A 104 7.59 -3.10 8.72
N LEU A 105 8.72 -3.65 8.26
CA LEU A 105 9.98 -3.64 9.03
C LEU A 105 10.49 -2.22 9.26
N HIS A 106 10.46 -1.39 8.21
CA HIS A 106 10.83 0.02 8.31
C HIS A 106 9.95 0.80 9.30
N ASP A 107 8.65 0.51 9.33
CA ASP A 107 7.72 1.19 10.25
C ASP A 107 7.89 0.69 11.68
N PHE A 108 8.22 -0.60 11.89
CA PHE A 108 8.59 -1.12 13.21
C PHE A 108 9.83 -0.44 13.79
N GLU A 109 10.86 -0.21 12.98
CA GLU A 109 12.06 0.54 13.41
C GLU A 109 11.73 1.99 13.84
N LYS A 110 10.68 2.59 13.28
CA LYS A 110 10.28 3.99 13.53
C LYS A 110 9.19 4.17 14.57
N SER A 111 8.47 3.12 14.93
CA SER A 111 7.29 3.16 15.81
C SER A 111 7.57 3.50 17.29
N ALA A 112 8.82 3.83 17.65
CA ALA A 112 9.19 4.28 18.99
C ALA A 112 8.57 5.63 19.43
N ASN A 113 7.82 6.31 18.56
CA ASN A 113 7.34 7.69 18.77
C ASN A 113 5.82 7.86 19.02
N ASN A 114 5.04 6.79 19.23
CA ASN A 114 3.62 6.82 19.66
C ASN A 114 2.71 7.80 18.86
N ASP A 115 2.41 7.50 17.58
CA ASP A 115 1.37 8.20 16.82
C ASP A 115 0.25 7.21 16.42
N ASP A 116 -0.98 7.44 16.91
CA ASP A 116 -2.16 6.57 16.70
C ASP A 116 -2.43 6.24 15.21
N LYS A 117 -2.02 7.12 14.28
CA LYS A 117 -2.16 6.88 12.83
C LYS A 117 -1.19 5.83 12.30
N SER A 118 0.00 5.74 12.89
CA SER A 118 1.01 4.72 12.55
C SER A 118 0.46 3.32 12.88
N ASP A 119 -0.25 3.20 13.99
CA ASP A 119 -0.80 1.94 14.48
C ASP A 119 -1.88 1.38 13.55
N TYR A 120 -2.80 2.21 13.05
CA TYR A 120 -3.82 1.76 12.08
C TYR A 120 -3.20 1.27 10.77
N GLN A 121 -2.23 2.03 10.22
CA GLN A 121 -1.58 1.65 8.96
C GLN A 121 -0.84 0.32 9.10
N LEU A 122 -0.13 0.14 10.21
CA LEU A 122 0.56 -1.10 10.52
C LEU A 122 -0.40 -2.28 10.66
N LYS A 123 -1.55 -2.13 11.34
CA LYS A 123 -2.59 -3.17 11.41
C LYS A 123 -3.10 -3.59 10.04
N ILE A 124 -3.36 -2.63 9.16
CA ILE A 124 -3.82 -2.91 7.79
C ILE A 124 -2.72 -3.60 6.98
N MET A 125 -1.46 -3.20 7.13
CA MET A 125 -0.33 -3.86 6.48
C MET A 125 -0.17 -5.31 6.92
N LEU A 126 -0.21 -5.57 8.24
CA LEU A 126 -0.15 -6.92 8.79
C LEU A 126 -1.34 -7.77 8.32
N SER A 127 -2.55 -7.22 8.35
CA SER A 127 -3.77 -7.90 7.87
C SER A 127 -3.68 -8.26 6.38
N ALA A 128 -3.16 -7.36 5.55
CA ALA A 128 -2.94 -7.62 4.13
C ALA A 128 -1.91 -8.73 3.91
N LEU A 129 -0.83 -8.76 4.71
CA LEU A 129 0.21 -9.78 4.61
C LEU A 129 -0.33 -11.17 5.00
N ILE A 130 -1.09 -11.25 6.10
CA ILE A 130 -1.75 -12.48 6.53
C ILE A 130 -2.69 -12.99 5.44
N GLY A 131 -3.59 -12.13 4.93
CA GLY A 131 -4.52 -12.51 3.88
C GLY A 131 -3.82 -12.97 2.59
N LEU A 132 -2.68 -12.35 2.25
CA LEU A 132 -1.87 -12.76 1.11
C LEU A 132 -1.29 -14.17 1.30
N PHE A 133 -0.75 -14.47 2.47
CA PHE A 133 -0.18 -15.79 2.78
C PHE A 133 -1.24 -16.89 2.86
N GLU A 134 -2.43 -16.59 3.39
CA GLU A 134 -3.54 -17.54 3.42
C GLU A 134 -4.02 -17.93 2.01
N ASN A 135 -4.01 -16.98 1.07
CA ASN A 135 -4.44 -17.22 -0.30
C ASN A 135 -3.31 -17.71 -1.21
N GLN A 136 -2.05 -17.44 -0.87
CA GLN A 136 -0.87 -17.81 -1.67
C GLN A 136 0.28 -18.32 -0.78
N PRO A 137 0.17 -19.52 -0.17
CA PRO A 137 1.15 -20.04 0.81
C PRO A 137 2.58 -20.15 0.27
N HIS A 138 2.74 -20.44 -1.03
CA HIS A 138 4.05 -20.51 -1.68
C HIS A 138 4.87 -19.21 -1.57
N LEU A 139 4.21 -18.05 -1.42
CA LEU A 139 4.93 -16.79 -1.18
C LEU A 139 5.61 -16.77 0.18
N THR A 140 5.01 -17.38 1.20
CA THR A 140 5.60 -17.47 2.55
C THR A 140 6.91 -18.24 2.51
N GLU A 141 6.96 -19.35 1.78
CA GLU A 141 8.17 -20.16 1.59
C GLU A 141 9.31 -19.34 0.97
N MET A 142 8.98 -18.61 -0.10
CA MET A 142 9.95 -17.75 -0.78
C MET A 142 10.47 -16.66 0.16
N MET A 143 9.59 -16.03 0.95
CA MET A 143 9.98 -14.98 1.89
C MET A 143 10.85 -15.53 3.04
N ALA A 144 10.54 -16.72 3.54
CA ALA A 144 11.35 -17.37 4.57
C ALA A 144 12.76 -17.68 4.05
N SER A 145 12.88 -18.17 2.82
CA SER A 145 14.19 -18.40 2.17
C SER A 145 15.03 -17.12 1.99
N GLN A 146 14.37 -15.96 1.91
CA GLN A 146 15.01 -14.64 1.80
C GLN A 146 15.40 -14.03 3.16
N GLY A 147 15.17 -14.75 4.26
CA GLY A 147 15.50 -14.31 5.62
C GLY A 147 14.51 -13.28 6.21
N TYR A 148 13.43 -12.96 5.51
CA TYR A 148 12.40 -12.03 6.02
C TYR A 148 11.70 -12.60 7.24
N ALA A 149 11.45 -13.92 7.30
CA ALA A 149 10.85 -14.55 8.47
C ALA A 149 11.68 -14.30 9.75
N GLN A 150 13.01 -14.40 9.65
CA GLN A 150 13.91 -14.18 10.79
C GLN A 150 13.92 -12.71 11.23
N LYS A 151 13.92 -11.77 10.27
CA LYS A 151 13.84 -10.32 10.56
C LYS A 151 12.50 -9.95 11.19
N VAL A 152 11.41 -10.41 10.57
CA VAL A 152 10.05 -10.21 11.07
C VAL A 152 9.92 -10.78 12.48
N CYS A 153 10.34 -12.01 12.75
CA CYS A 153 10.34 -12.57 14.11
C CYS A 153 11.23 -11.78 15.08
N GLY A 154 12.44 -11.38 14.67
CA GLY A 154 13.37 -10.65 15.51
C GLY A 154 12.83 -9.29 15.93
N ASP A 155 12.26 -8.55 14.97
CA ASP A 155 11.67 -7.25 15.22
C ASP A 155 10.37 -7.43 16.02
N LEU A 156 9.43 -8.30 15.59
CA LEU A 156 8.14 -8.58 16.23
C LEU A 156 8.23 -9.02 17.70
N LEU A 157 9.30 -9.72 18.07
CA LEU A 157 9.52 -10.19 19.44
C LEU A 157 10.19 -9.15 20.33
N ASN A 158 10.56 -7.98 19.79
CA ASN A 158 11.13 -6.90 20.56
C ASN A 158 10.05 -6.20 21.42
N ASP A 159 10.40 -5.87 22.67
CA ASP A 159 9.45 -5.40 23.70
C ASP A 159 8.74 -4.09 23.34
N ASP A 160 9.33 -3.29 22.44
CA ASP A 160 8.73 -2.04 21.97
C ASP A 160 7.50 -2.24 21.07
N ILE A 161 7.39 -3.39 20.41
CA ILE A 161 6.25 -3.68 19.52
C ILE A 161 4.97 -4.03 20.29
N ARG A 162 5.11 -4.53 21.53
CA ARG A 162 3.96 -4.75 22.44
C ARG A 162 3.18 -3.46 22.72
N LYS A 163 3.83 -2.30 22.59
CA LYS A 163 3.19 -0.99 22.80
C LYS A 163 2.27 -0.57 21.65
N ILE A 164 2.40 -1.19 20.47
CA ILE A 164 1.72 -0.81 19.23
C ILE A 164 0.30 -1.43 19.12
N GLY A 165 -0.10 -2.27 20.09
CA GLY A 165 -1.48 -2.78 20.17
C GLY A 165 -1.93 -3.63 18.96
N CYS A 166 -0.99 -4.27 18.26
CA CYS A 166 -1.19 -5.16 17.09
C CYS A 166 -0.87 -6.63 17.41
N GLU A 167 -0.95 -7.01 18.68
CA GLU A 167 -0.43 -8.27 19.19
C GLU A 167 -1.08 -9.49 18.52
N MET A 168 -2.37 -9.42 18.22
CA MET A 168 -3.13 -10.52 17.61
C MET A 168 -2.75 -10.74 16.15
N GLU A 169 -2.59 -9.66 15.37
CA GLU A 169 -2.14 -9.72 13.99
C GLU A 169 -0.71 -10.29 13.91
N ILE A 170 0.14 -9.87 14.83
CA ILE A 170 1.52 -10.37 14.97
C ILE A 170 1.53 -11.87 15.27
N LEU A 171 0.75 -12.32 16.25
CA LEU A 171 0.65 -13.73 16.59
C LEU A 171 0.11 -14.58 15.44
N ASN A 172 -0.90 -14.09 14.72
CA ASN A 172 -1.44 -14.76 13.54
C ASN A 172 -0.40 -14.86 12.42
N LEU A 173 0.36 -13.79 12.17
CA LEU A 173 1.43 -13.80 11.18
C LEU A 173 2.51 -14.81 11.54
N LEU A 174 2.96 -14.84 12.79
CA LEU A 174 3.92 -15.82 13.28
C LEU A 174 3.37 -17.24 13.12
N GLN A 175 2.13 -17.50 13.53
CA GLN A 175 1.48 -18.80 13.35
C GLN A 175 1.46 -19.24 11.89
N GLN A 176 1.14 -18.34 10.95
CA GLN A 176 1.14 -18.66 9.52
C GLN A 176 2.54 -18.99 8.99
N ILE A 177 3.54 -18.20 9.37
CA ILE A 177 4.94 -18.45 8.99
C ILE A 177 5.42 -19.81 9.53
N PHE A 178 5.18 -20.08 10.82
CA PHE A 178 5.61 -21.33 11.46
C PHE A 178 4.83 -22.55 10.99
N LYS A 179 3.53 -22.41 10.70
CA LYS A 179 2.72 -23.49 10.13
C LYS A 179 3.30 -23.95 8.79
N ASN A 180 3.63 -23.00 7.91
CA ASN A 180 4.19 -23.32 6.60
C ASN A 180 5.60 -23.92 6.70
N GLU A 181 6.44 -23.46 7.64
CA GLU A 181 7.75 -24.09 7.91
C GLU A 181 7.61 -25.49 8.54
N PHE A 182 6.58 -25.72 9.37
CA PHE A 182 6.34 -27.04 9.97
C PHE A 182 5.86 -28.05 8.93
N GLU A 183 4.88 -27.70 8.09
CA GLU A 183 4.42 -28.54 6.96
C GLU A 183 5.61 -28.92 6.06
N ARG A 184 6.54 -27.99 5.81
CA ARG A 184 7.77 -28.24 5.06
C ARG A 184 8.73 -29.23 5.73
N VAL A 185 8.97 -29.11 7.04
CA VAL A 185 9.92 -30.00 7.75
C VAL A 185 9.40 -31.43 7.81
N PHE A 186 8.08 -31.61 7.80
CA PHE A 186 7.44 -32.90 7.99
C PHE A 186 6.84 -33.52 6.71
N ASP A 187 6.93 -32.85 5.54
CA ASP A 187 6.38 -33.32 4.25
C ASP A 187 4.92 -33.82 4.37
N ILE A 188 4.07 -33.10 5.12
CA ILE A 188 2.63 -33.42 5.30
C ILE A 188 1.77 -32.43 4.51
#